data_AF-A0A6L4AK97-F1
#
_entry.id   AF-A0A6L4AK97-F1
#
_cell.length_a   1.000
_cell.length_b   1.000
_cell.length_c   1.000
_cell.angle_alpha   90.00
_cell.angle_beta   90.00
_cell.angle_gamma   90.00
#
_symmetry.space_group_name_H-M   'P 1'
#
loop_
_entity.id
_entity.type
_entity.pdbx_description
1 polymer ?
#
loop_
_entity_poly.entity_id
_entity_poly.type
_entity_poly.pdbx_seq_one_letter_code
_entity_poly.pdbx_strand_id
1 'polypeptide(L)'
;MQYRNGVFIITEEDHCPLYNVGEELKVSEGVLTLPIAKPTCLTLARELIVVVSEDISFERYRQGETERFKFECGGCTGLVRFEFKKEKDYATLQMKLLVASERKERIKAVAQYAGLLRTIEIFEPLTDDDLLDLATLLTFKDYPWGFPIVQKGDAGVELYIIVSGRVEVIDDEGVTLAEMGRGDVFGEMSLLSGEPVTTTIMASEPTKVAALNHKNFRHILTRFPALQVFFYKLLVSRIIKINLQRAEELSSGMVGQLDDISVVELCQMINANQKTGYLKIEYGMDRALIMFNEGEIVHAEIDELAGQEAFFRILCQSGGRFKFVNGLSAADRNRDVIGGFMAMLMEGMKRLDDSHD
;
A
#
# COMPACT_ATOMS: atom_id res chain seq x y z
N MET A 1 -14.47 6.46 48.15
CA MET A 1 -14.25 5.69 46.90
C MET A 1 -15.21 6.16 45.83
N GLN A 2 -14.97 7.37 45.32
CA GLN A 2 -15.81 8.03 44.31
C GLN A 2 -15.73 7.34 42.92
N TYR A 3 -14.70 6.51 42.73
CA TYR A 3 -14.30 5.93 41.43
C TYR A 3 -14.33 4.39 41.37
N ARG A 4 -14.91 3.71 42.37
CA ARG A 4 -14.86 2.24 42.53
C ARG A 4 -15.29 1.45 41.27
N ASN A 5 -16.27 2.01 40.54
CA ASN A 5 -16.73 1.54 39.24
C ASN A 5 -16.76 2.73 38.26
N GLY A 6 -16.03 2.64 37.15
CA GLY A 6 -16.05 3.71 36.16
C GLY A 6 -15.27 3.42 34.89
N VAL A 7 -15.56 4.25 33.89
CA VAL A 7 -15.00 4.18 32.55
C VAL A 7 -14.07 5.37 32.36
N PHE A 8 -12.84 5.09 31.98
CA PHE A 8 -11.80 6.07 31.66
C PHE A 8 -11.64 6.12 30.15
N ILE A 9 -11.95 7.27 29.54
CA ILE A 9 -11.90 7.45 28.09
C ILE A 9 -10.69 8.31 27.76
N ILE A 10 -9.83 7.85 26.85
CA ILE A 10 -8.68 8.64 26.41
C ILE A 10 -9.18 9.79 25.54
N THR A 11 -8.98 11.03 25.98
CA THR A 11 -9.44 12.24 25.27
C THR A 11 -8.34 12.89 24.45
N GLU A 12 -7.09 12.75 24.88
CA GLU A 12 -5.94 13.27 24.18
C GLU A 12 -4.79 12.29 24.34
N GLU A 13 -3.97 12.18 23.30
CA GLU A 13 -2.82 11.33 23.30
C GLU A 13 -1.72 11.97 22.47
N ASP A 14 -0.50 11.88 23.00
CA ASP A 14 0.71 12.41 22.41
C ASP A 14 1.79 11.33 22.56
N HIS A 15 2.25 10.69 21.48
CA HIS A 15 3.31 9.69 21.48
C HIS A 15 3.13 8.46 22.42
N CYS A 16 1.91 8.08 22.78
CA CYS A 16 1.60 6.83 23.47
C CYS A 16 1.70 5.64 22.49
N PRO A 17 2.52 4.62 22.79
CA PRO A 17 2.71 3.50 21.87
C PRO A 17 1.55 2.48 21.86
N LEU A 18 0.65 2.51 22.84
CA LEU A 18 -0.31 1.42 23.07
C LEU A 18 -1.77 1.80 22.81
N TYR A 19 -2.16 3.01 23.21
CA TYR A 19 -3.56 3.43 23.21
C TYR A 19 -3.81 4.65 22.33
N ASN A 20 -5.05 4.82 21.89
CA ASN A 20 -5.51 5.92 21.03
C ASN A 20 -6.63 6.72 21.69
N VAL A 21 -6.81 7.95 21.20
CA VAL A 21 -7.97 8.79 21.54
C VAL A 21 -9.27 8.02 21.24
N GLY A 22 -10.21 8.06 22.19
CA GLY A 22 -11.50 7.39 22.14
C GLY A 22 -11.52 5.97 22.72
N GLU A 23 -10.37 5.36 23.02
CA GLU A 23 -10.33 4.05 23.66
C GLU A 23 -10.77 4.12 25.14
N GLU A 24 -11.54 3.12 25.59
CA GLU A 24 -12.10 3.04 26.94
C GLU A 24 -11.37 1.99 27.80
N LEU A 25 -10.95 2.38 29.00
CA LEU A 25 -10.48 1.47 30.05
C LEU A 25 -11.53 1.42 31.16
N LYS A 26 -11.93 0.22 31.60
CA LYS A 26 -12.99 0.06 32.60
C LYS A 26 -12.43 -0.51 33.88
N VAL A 27 -12.75 0.11 35.00
CA VAL A 27 -12.46 -0.47 36.32
C VAL A 27 -13.77 -0.81 36.98
N SER A 28 -13.94 -2.08 37.32
CA SER A 28 -15.11 -2.58 38.06
C SER A 28 -14.63 -3.49 39.18
N GLU A 29 -15.00 -3.18 40.42
CA GLU A 29 -14.61 -3.96 41.61
C GLU A 29 -13.09 -4.18 41.75
N GLY A 30 -12.28 -3.21 41.30
CA GLY A 30 -10.81 -3.29 41.33
C GLY A 30 -10.18 -4.10 40.19
N VAL A 31 -10.98 -4.60 39.23
CA VAL A 31 -10.50 -5.26 38.02
C VAL A 31 -10.44 -4.24 36.87
N LEU A 32 -9.26 -4.06 36.30
CA LEU A 32 -9.06 -3.25 35.09
C LEU A 32 -9.31 -4.11 33.85
N THR A 33 -10.26 -3.68 33.02
CA THR A 33 -10.57 -4.25 31.70
C THR A 33 -10.07 -3.29 30.62
N LEU A 34 -9.30 -3.83 29.68
CA LEU A 34 -8.70 -3.09 28.57
C LEU A 34 -9.55 -3.21 27.29
N PRO A 35 -9.34 -2.33 26.30
CA PRO A 35 -9.87 -2.55 24.97
C PRO A 35 -9.40 -3.90 24.39
N ILE A 36 -10.22 -4.50 23.53
CA ILE A 36 -9.99 -5.82 22.96
C ILE A 36 -8.65 -5.84 22.20
N ALA A 37 -7.89 -6.92 22.38
CA ALA A 37 -6.58 -7.13 21.74
C ALA A 37 -5.58 -5.97 21.96
N LYS A 38 -5.69 -5.22 23.07
CA LYS A 38 -4.69 -4.23 23.48
C LYS A 38 -3.79 -4.76 24.61
N PRO A 39 -2.48 -4.46 24.57
CA PRO A 39 -1.57 -4.82 25.64
C PRO A 39 -1.83 -3.98 26.89
N THR A 40 -1.46 -4.52 28.05
CA THR A 40 -1.53 -3.80 29.32
C THR A 40 -0.35 -2.85 29.49
N CYS A 41 -0.63 -1.54 29.59
CA CYS A 41 0.35 -0.59 30.10
C CYS A 41 0.38 -0.68 31.63
N LEU A 42 1.45 -1.23 32.19
CA LEU A 42 1.55 -1.40 33.66
C LEU A 42 1.56 -0.07 34.41
N THR A 43 2.12 1.00 33.82
CA THR A 43 2.10 2.34 34.40
C THR A 43 0.68 2.89 34.49
N LEU A 44 -0.06 2.88 33.37
CA LEU A 44 -1.46 3.32 33.34
C LEU A 44 -2.34 2.46 34.25
N ALA A 45 -2.14 1.14 34.25
CA ALA A 45 -2.90 0.22 35.08
C ALA A 45 -2.67 0.49 36.58
N ARG A 46 -1.42 0.67 37.00
CA ARG A 46 -1.08 1.00 38.40
C ARG A 46 -1.72 2.31 38.82
N GLU A 47 -1.63 3.35 37.99
CA GLU A 47 -2.19 4.66 38.35
C GLU A 47 -3.72 4.66 38.36
N LEU A 48 -4.38 4.01 37.41
CA LEU A 48 -5.84 3.83 37.44
C LEU A 48 -6.28 3.07 38.69
N ILE A 49 -5.54 2.04 39.12
CA ILE A 49 -5.81 1.34 40.37
C ILE A 49 -5.69 2.28 41.56
N VAL A 50 -4.63 3.11 41.62
CA VAL A 50 -4.42 4.11 42.69
C VAL A 50 -5.55 5.15 42.73
N VAL A 51 -5.97 5.69 41.57
CA VAL A 51 -7.10 6.62 41.46
C VAL A 51 -8.38 6.00 42.04
N VAL A 52 -8.59 4.72 41.77
CA VAL A 52 -9.78 4.00 42.22
C VAL A 52 -9.71 3.62 43.71
N SER A 53 -8.52 3.35 44.24
CA SER A 53 -8.32 2.88 45.61
C SER A 53 -8.13 3.99 46.65
N GLU A 54 -7.45 5.09 46.31
CA GLU A 54 -6.93 6.04 47.31
C GLU A 54 -7.61 7.44 47.26
N ASP A 55 -8.61 7.67 46.41
CA ASP A 55 -9.29 8.99 46.23
C ASP A 55 -8.26 10.16 46.06
N ILE A 56 -7.12 9.89 45.40
CA ILE A 56 -6.00 10.85 45.25
C ILE A 56 -6.25 11.83 44.11
N SER A 57 -5.94 13.09 44.35
CA SER A 57 -5.96 14.20 43.39
C SER A 57 -4.70 14.21 42.51
N PHE A 58 -4.82 13.71 41.28
CA PHE A 58 -3.98 14.17 40.16
C PHE A 58 -4.36 15.61 39.79
N GLU A 59 -3.63 16.27 38.89
CA GLU A 59 -3.98 17.60 38.36
C GLU A 59 -5.38 17.57 37.73
N ARG A 60 -6.39 17.93 38.52
CA ARG A 60 -7.78 18.08 38.09
C ARG A 60 -7.90 19.41 37.38
N TYR A 61 -8.38 19.38 36.15
CA TYR A 61 -8.85 20.59 35.49
C TYR A 61 -10.28 20.40 35.03
N ARG A 62 -11.08 21.47 35.16
CA ARG A 62 -12.44 21.53 34.64
C ARG A 62 -12.42 22.21 33.28
N GLN A 63 -13.00 21.55 32.29
CA GLN A 63 -13.29 22.14 30.99
C GLN A 63 -14.80 21.98 30.73
N GLY A 64 -15.58 23.00 31.08
CA GLY A 64 -17.04 22.91 31.11
C GLY A 64 -17.55 22.16 32.34
N GLU A 65 -18.49 21.23 32.16
CA GLU A 65 -19.12 20.45 33.24
C GLU A 65 -18.38 19.14 33.59
N THR A 66 -17.37 18.73 32.80
CA THR A 66 -16.69 17.43 32.95
C THR A 66 -15.32 17.54 33.65
N GLU A 67 -15.03 16.57 34.51
CA GLU A 67 -13.75 16.45 35.21
C GLU A 67 -12.75 15.64 34.37
N ARG A 68 -11.61 16.27 34.05
CA ARG A 68 -10.54 15.64 33.27
C ARG A 68 -9.30 15.40 34.13
N PHE A 69 -8.57 14.34 33.79
CA PHE A 69 -7.33 13.96 34.45
C PHE A 69 -6.20 13.88 33.42
N LYS A 70 -5.09 14.55 33.71
CA LYS A 70 -3.89 14.55 32.90
C LYS A 70 -2.92 13.49 33.43
N PHE A 71 -2.45 12.61 32.55
CA PHE A 71 -1.46 11.59 32.86
C PHE A 71 -0.23 11.76 31.97
N GLU A 72 0.94 11.81 32.58
CA GLU A 72 2.22 11.84 31.88
C GLU A 72 2.90 10.48 32.10
N CYS A 73 3.08 9.71 31.02
CA CYS A 73 3.67 8.37 31.10
C CYS A 73 5.14 8.48 31.51
N GLY A 74 5.49 8.18 32.76
CA GLY A 74 6.91 8.17 33.18
C GLY A 74 7.78 7.09 32.50
N GLY A 75 7.17 6.14 31.78
CA GLY A 75 7.86 5.00 31.14
C GLY A 75 7.97 5.08 29.61
N CYS A 76 7.31 6.04 28.97
CA CYS A 76 7.30 6.23 27.53
C CYS A 76 7.39 7.74 27.24
N THR A 77 7.91 8.17 26.08
CA THR A 77 8.00 9.61 25.74
C THR A 77 6.65 10.30 25.50
N GLY A 78 5.55 9.64 25.87
CA GLY A 78 4.19 10.06 25.54
C GLY A 78 3.36 10.52 26.72
N LEU A 79 2.29 11.25 26.41
CA LEU A 79 1.32 11.82 27.34
C LEU A 79 -0.06 11.32 26.94
N VAL A 80 -0.88 10.89 27.90
CA VAL A 80 -2.30 10.58 27.66
C VAL A 80 -3.16 11.36 28.62
N ARG A 81 -4.24 11.97 28.14
CA ARG A 81 -5.26 12.56 28.98
C ARG A 81 -6.50 11.72 28.90
N PHE A 82 -7.17 11.54 30.02
CA PHE A 82 -8.39 10.77 30.07
C PHE A 82 -9.47 11.47 30.89
N GLU A 83 -10.70 11.18 30.53
CA GLU A 83 -11.89 11.63 31.23
C GLU A 83 -12.48 10.47 32.02
N PHE A 84 -12.79 10.71 33.30
CA PHE A 84 -13.53 9.76 34.11
C PHE A 84 -15.03 9.94 33.88
N LYS A 85 -15.68 8.87 33.44
CA LYS A 85 -17.14 8.77 33.36
C LYS A 85 -17.60 7.75 34.38
N LYS A 86 -18.32 8.22 35.41
CA LYS A 86 -18.95 7.33 36.39
C LYS A 86 -19.84 6.36 35.64
N GLU A 87 -19.61 5.06 35.87
CA GLU A 87 -20.48 4.04 35.30
C GLU A 87 -21.87 4.30 35.90
N LYS A 88 -22.84 4.65 35.05
CA LYS A 88 -24.20 4.92 35.54
C LYS A 88 -24.74 3.58 36.03
N ASP A 89 -24.86 3.40 37.34
CA ASP A 89 -25.54 2.26 37.97
C ASP A 89 -26.99 2.10 37.45
N TYR A 90 -27.54 3.15 36.81
CA TYR A 90 -28.81 3.20 36.10
C TYR A 90 -28.69 3.08 34.58
N ALA A 91 -27.74 2.32 34.05
CA ALA A 91 -27.90 1.81 32.70
C ALA A 91 -29.14 0.91 32.72
N THR A 92 -30.26 1.42 32.16
CA THR A 92 -31.50 0.66 32.05
C THR A 92 -31.20 -0.66 31.36
N LEU A 93 -31.99 -1.71 31.63
CA LEU A 93 -31.81 -2.99 30.95
C LEU A 93 -31.75 -2.80 29.42
N GLN A 94 -32.55 -1.88 28.89
CA GLN A 94 -32.51 -1.45 27.48
C GLN A 94 -31.14 -0.95 27.04
N MET A 95 -30.49 -0.09 27.83
CA MET A 95 -29.18 0.49 27.51
C MET A 95 -28.04 -0.54 27.63
N LYS A 96 -28.10 -1.44 28.63
CA LYS A 96 -27.16 -2.57 28.74
C LYS A 96 -27.32 -3.55 27.59
N LEU A 97 -28.57 -3.83 27.19
CA LEU A 97 -28.89 -4.66 26.02
C LEU A 97 -28.41 -4.00 24.72
N LEU A 98 -28.52 -2.67 24.61
CA LEU A 98 -28.07 -1.92 23.43
C LEU A 98 -26.55 -1.99 23.27
N VAL A 99 -25.78 -1.74 24.35
CA VAL A 99 -24.31 -1.89 24.34
C VAL A 99 -23.88 -3.35 24.10
N ALA A 100 -24.57 -4.32 24.71
CA ALA A 100 -24.30 -5.74 24.46
C ALA A 100 -24.64 -6.13 23.01
N SER A 101 -25.69 -5.53 22.42
CA SER A 101 -26.07 -5.70 21.02
C SER A 101 -25.04 -5.08 20.08
N GLU A 102 -24.61 -3.84 20.31
CA GLU A 102 -23.54 -3.19 19.53
C GLU A 102 -22.23 -3.98 19.61
N ARG A 103 -21.88 -4.50 20.80
CA ARG A 103 -20.71 -5.36 20.98
C ARG A 103 -20.86 -6.67 20.19
N LYS A 104 -22.04 -7.29 20.23
CA LYS A 104 -22.36 -8.51 19.48
C LYS A 104 -22.40 -8.25 17.97
N GLU A 105 -22.85 -7.09 17.53
CA GLU A 105 -22.83 -6.65 16.14
C GLU A 105 -21.42 -6.38 15.65
N ARG A 106 -20.57 -5.71 16.45
CA ARG A 106 -19.14 -5.59 16.15
C ARG A 106 -18.49 -6.96 16.02
N ILE A 107 -18.71 -7.88 16.97
CA ILE A 107 -18.16 -9.24 16.90
C ILE A 107 -18.71 -9.99 15.67
N LYS A 108 -19.99 -9.82 15.32
CA LYS A 108 -20.57 -10.40 14.09
C LYS A 108 -19.97 -9.80 12.81
N ALA A 109 -19.79 -8.48 12.76
CA ALA A 109 -19.17 -7.80 11.63
C ALA A 109 -17.72 -8.27 11.46
N VAL A 110 -16.97 -8.31 12.56
CA VAL A 110 -15.60 -8.85 12.63
C VAL A 110 -15.56 -10.32 12.16
N ALA A 111 -16.49 -11.16 12.62
CA ALA A 111 -16.58 -12.57 12.21
C ALA A 111 -16.95 -12.74 10.72
N GLN A 112 -17.77 -11.83 10.16
CA GLN A 112 -18.06 -11.81 8.72
C GLN A 112 -16.80 -11.54 7.90
N TYR A 113 -15.93 -10.64 8.37
CA TYR A 113 -14.67 -10.35 7.69
C TYR A 113 -13.61 -11.42 7.94
N ALA A 114 -13.62 -12.13 9.07
CA ALA A 114 -12.68 -13.21 9.34
C ALA A 114 -12.67 -14.26 8.22
N GLY A 115 -13.83 -14.62 7.67
CA GLY A 115 -13.92 -15.51 6.50
C GLY A 115 -13.26 -14.94 5.24
N LEU A 116 -13.36 -13.64 5.00
CA LEU A 116 -12.70 -12.97 3.87
C LEU A 116 -11.18 -12.89 4.10
N LEU A 117 -10.75 -12.53 5.31
CA LEU A 117 -9.33 -12.45 5.68
C LEU A 117 -8.67 -13.83 5.58
N ARG A 118 -9.35 -14.92 5.96
CA ARG A 118 -8.81 -16.28 5.89
C ARG A 118 -8.34 -16.70 4.49
N THR A 119 -8.90 -16.09 3.44
CA THR A 119 -8.53 -16.37 2.05
C THR A 119 -7.28 -15.63 1.57
N ILE A 120 -6.74 -14.72 2.38
CA ILE A 120 -5.56 -13.94 2.04
C ILE A 120 -4.33 -14.64 2.63
N GLU A 121 -3.31 -14.85 1.80
CA GLU A 121 -2.08 -15.60 2.14
C GLU A 121 -1.39 -15.09 3.42
N ILE A 122 -1.37 -13.76 3.64
CA ILE A 122 -0.77 -13.16 4.84
C ILE A 122 -1.35 -13.68 6.15
N PHE A 123 -2.61 -14.15 6.14
CA PHE A 123 -3.33 -14.61 7.33
C PHE A 123 -3.38 -16.13 7.47
N GLU A 124 -2.83 -16.88 6.53
CA GLU A 124 -2.72 -18.34 6.63
C GLU A 124 -2.05 -18.82 7.93
N PRO A 125 -0.98 -18.17 8.44
CA PRO A 125 -0.31 -18.63 9.66
C PRO A 125 -1.10 -18.40 10.95
N LEU A 126 -2.20 -17.64 10.91
CA LEU A 126 -2.97 -17.29 12.10
C LEU A 126 -4.03 -18.36 12.42
N THR A 127 -4.26 -18.59 13.70
CA THR A 127 -5.40 -19.41 14.15
C THR A 127 -6.71 -18.63 13.96
N ASP A 128 -7.86 -19.32 14.00
CA ASP A 128 -9.16 -18.64 13.85
C ASP A 128 -9.41 -17.63 14.98
N ASP A 129 -8.96 -17.94 16.20
CA ASP A 129 -9.02 -17.02 17.35
C ASP A 129 -8.11 -15.80 17.16
N ASP A 130 -6.89 -16.01 16.67
CA ASP A 130 -5.96 -14.91 16.37
C ASP A 130 -6.45 -14.02 15.23
N LEU A 131 -7.11 -14.62 14.22
CA LEU A 131 -7.71 -13.90 13.12
C LEU A 131 -8.91 -13.08 13.59
N LEU A 132 -9.71 -13.62 14.52
CA LEU A 132 -10.81 -12.89 15.14
C LEU A 132 -10.28 -11.70 15.95
N ASP A 133 -9.25 -11.91 16.76
CA ASP A 133 -8.57 -10.85 17.52
C ASP A 133 -8.01 -9.76 16.60
N LEU A 134 -7.31 -10.16 15.53
CA LEU A 134 -6.80 -9.23 14.52
C LEU A 134 -7.93 -8.43 13.86
N ALA A 135 -9.02 -9.10 13.50
CA ALA A 135 -10.15 -8.46 12.84
C ALA A 135 -10.83 -7.40 13.73
N THR A 136 -10.70 -7.48 15.06
CA THR A 136 -11.14 -6.40 15.97
C THR A 136 -10.28 -5.14 15.94
N LEU A 137 -9.04 -5.24 15.44
CA LEU A 137 -8.10 -4.13 15.31
C LEU A 137 -8.18 -3.44 13.94
N LEU A 138 -8.83 -4.08 12.96
CA LEU A 138 -8.98 -3.60 11.58
C LEU A 138 -10.18 -2.67 11.43
N THR A 139 -10.02 -1.64 10.60
CA THR A 139 -11.10 -0.77 10.15
C THR A 139 -11.36 -1.01 8.67
N PHE A 140 -12.56 -1.43 8.30
CA PHE A 140 -12.92 -1.67 6.91
C PHE A 140 -13.37 -0.36 6.26
N LYS A 141 -12.78 -0.04 5.09
CA LYS A 141 -13.08 1.18 4.32
C LYS A 141 -13.41 0.80 2.88
N ASP A 142 -14.44 1.43 2.34
CA ASP A 142 -14.87 1.28 0.95
C ASP A 142 -14.47 2.52 0.16
N TYR A 143 -13.88 2.32 -1.00
CA TYR A 143 -13.39 3.36 -1.90
C TYR A 143 -14.03 3.20 -3.28
N PRO A 144 -14.66 4.26 -3.82
CA PRO A 144 -15.17 4.22 -5.18
C PRO A 144 -14.01 4.26 -6.20
N TRP A 145 -14.32 3.89 -7.43
CA TRP A 145 -13.38 4.00 -8.55
C TRP A 145 -12.83 5.43 -8.70
N GLY A 146 -11.53 5.55 -8.98
CA GLY A 146 -10.82 6.81 -9.15
C GLY A 146 -10.51 7.56 -7.86
N PHE A 147 -10.84 7.00 -6.69
CA PHE A 147 -10.60 7.68 -5.42
C PHE A 147 -9.17 7.42 -4.90
N PRO A 148 -8.42 8.46 -4.46
CA PRO A 148 -7.11 8.29 -3.86
C PRO A 148 -7.23 7.70 -2.46
N ILE A 149 -6.60 6.55 -2.23
CA ILE A 149 -6.56 5.88 -0.93
C ILE A 149 -5.39 6.40 -0.09
N VAL A 150 -4.25 6.64 -0.74
CA VAL A 150 -3.04 7.19 -0.13
C VAL A 150 -2.45 8.21 -1.10
N GLN A 151 -2.05 9.38 -0.61
CA GLN A 151 -1.40 10.40 -1.43
C GLN A 151 0.08 10.49 -1.11
N LYS A 152 0.89 10.72 -2.14
CA LYS A 152 2.31 11.01 -1.96
C LYS A 152 2.50 12.23 -1.05
N GLY A 153 3.48 12.14 -0.16
CA GLY A 153 3.83 13.19 0.79
C GLY A 153 3.04 13.14 2.10
N ASP A 154 1.98 12.34 2.18
CA ASP A 154 1.29 12.11 3.45
C ASP A 154 2.24 11.44 4.45
N ALA A 155 2.10 11.80 5.72
CA ALA A 155 2.69 11.02 6.80
C ALA A 155 2.07 9.62 6.72
N GLY A 156 2.86 8.56 6.59
CA GLY A 156 2.34 7.19 6.51
C GLY A 156 1.58 6.78 7.76
N VAL A 157 0.25 6.83 7.76
CA VAL A 157 -0.56 6.64 8.98
C VAL A 157 -1.09 5.21 9.15
N GLU A 158 -1.35 4.51 8.04
CA GLU A 158 -2.06 3.23 8.05
C GLU A 158 -1.47 2.23 7.06
N LEU A 159 -1.58 0.95 7.42
CA LEU A 159 -1.40 -0.20 6.56
C LEU A 159 -2.75 -0.53 5.94
N TYR A 160 -2.76 -0.87 4.66
CA TYR A 160 -3.97 -1.29 3.96
C TYR A 160 -3.81 -2.67 3.35
N ILE A 161 -4.84 -3.49 3.48
CA ILE A 161 -4.92 -4.84 2.91
C ILE A 161 -6.14 -4.89 2.01
N ILE A 162 -5.96 -5.26 0.75
CA ILE A 162 -7.05 -5.26 -0.23
C ILE A 162 -7.91 -6.51 0.00
N VAL A 163 -9.15 -6.30 0.44
CA VAL A 163 -10.12 -7.38 0.69
C VAL A 163 -10.85 -7.76 -0.59
N SER A 164 -11.17 -6.76 -1.42
CA SER A 164 -11.75 -6.91 -2.75
C SER A 164 -11.49 -5.65 -3.57
N GLY A 165 -11.44 -5.79 -4.89
CA GLY A 165 -11.13 -4.67 -5.79
C GLY A 165 -9.67 -4.68 -6.24
N ARG A 166 -9.28 -3.57 -6.87
CA ARG A 166 -7.94 -3.31 -7.41
C ARG A 166 -7.57 -1.85 -7.22
N VAL A 167 -6.28 -1.63 -7.04
CA VAL A 167 -5.68 -0.31 -6.92
C VAL A 167 -4.47 -0.22 -7.84
N GLU A 168 -4.14 1.00 -8.20
CA GLU A 168 -2.98 1.33 -9.00
C GLU A 168 -2.05 2.27 -8.23
N VAL A 169 -0.75 2.04 -8.36
CA VAL A 169 0.31 2.89 -7.84
C VAL A 169 0.69 3.87 -8.94
N ILE A 170 0.57 5.15 -8.67
CA ILE A 170 0.74 6.23 -9.64
C ILE A 170 1.96 7.07 -9.23
N ASP A 171 2.76 7.45 -10.22
CA ASP A 171 3.86 8.41 -10.04
C ASP A 171 3.39 9.87 -10.10
N ASP A 172 4.34 10.80 -10.12
CA ASP A 172 4.06 12.24 -10.16
C ASP A 172 3.48 12.72 -11.50
N GLU A 173 3.69 11.95 -12.57
CA GLU A 173 3.27 12.26 -13.93
C GLU A 173 1.91 11.63 -14.26
N GLY A 174 1.32 10.88 -13.33
CA GLY A 174 0.05 10.19 -13.53
C GLY A 174 0.19 8.81 -14.17
N VAL A 175 1.42 8.29 -14.28
CA VAL A 175 1.70 7.00 -14.91
C VAL A 175 1.55 5.87 -13.88
N THR A 176 0.84 4.81 -14.27
CA THR A 176 0.67 3.61 -13.46
C THR A 176 1.97 2.81 -13.40
N LEU A 177 2.61 2.78 -12.23
CA LEU A 177 3.83 2.04 -11.95
C LEU A 177 3.58 0.56 -11.64
N ALA A 178 2.46 0.26 -11.00
CA ALA A 178 2.07 -1.09 -10.61
C ALA A 178 0.57 -1.18 -10.35
N GLU A 179 0.01 -2.37 -10.53
CA GLU A 179 -1.34 -2.72 -10.07
C GLU A 179 -1.27 -3.68 -8.87
N MET A 180 -2.21 -3.55 -7.96
CA MET A 180 -2.37 -4.42 -6.78
C MET A 180 -3.82 -4.85 -6.67
N GLY A 181 -4.04 -6.11 -6.28
CA GLY A 181 -5.36 -6.73 -6.17
C GLY A 181 -5.61 -7.35 -4.82
N ARG A 182 -6.70 -8.12 -4.72
CA ARG A 182 -7.07 -8.82 -3.48
C ARG A 182 -5.89 -9.57 -2.86
N GLY A 183 -5.67 -9.30 -1.58
CA GLY A 183 -4.61 -9.88 -0.77
C GLY A 183 -3.30 -9.10 -0.76
N ASP A 184 -3.11 -8.19 -1.71
CA ASP A 184 -1.97 -7.29 -1.68
C ASP A 184 -2.09 -6.27 -0.54
N VAL A 185 -0.93 -5.80 -0.10
CA VAL A 185 -0.78 -4.92 1.05
C VAL A 185 -0.03 -3.66 0.65
N PHE A 186 -0.42 -2.49 1.14
CA PHE A 186 0.30 -1.24 0.88
C PHE A 186 0.29 -0.30 2.08
N GLY A 187 1.11 0.75 2.03
CA GLY A 187 1.34 1.68 3.14
C GLY A 187 2.36 1.17 4.16
N GLU A 188 2.78 -0.10 4.08
CA GLU A 188 3.69 -0.74 5.03
C GLU A 188 5.09 -0.10 4.99
N MET A 189 5.55 0.36 3.82
CA MET A 189 6.87 0.97 3.67
C MET A 189 7.01 2.21 4.54
N SER A 190 6.02 3.11 4.50
CA SER A 190 6.01 4.33 5.30
C SER A 190 5.94 4.03 6.81
N LEU A 191 5.16 3.04 7.21
CA LEU A 191 5.06 2.62 8.62
C LEU A 191 6.33 1.98 9.17
N LEU A 192 7.06 1.22 8.34
CA LEU A 192 8.27 0.51 8.75
C LEU A 192 9.52 1.39 8.65
N SER A 193 9.60 2.28 7.67
CA SER A 193 10.73 3.19 7.47
C SER A 193 10.63 4.48 8.30
N GLY A 194 9.41 4.93 8.63
CA GLY A 194 9.17 6.24 9.23
C GLY A 194 9.23 7.39 8.22
N GLU A 195 9.45 7.11 6.94
CA GLU A 195 9.48 8.10 5.86
C GLU A 195 8.05 8.41 5.35
N PRO A 196 7.82 9.61 4.77
CA PRO A 196 6.55 9.94 4.11
C PRO A 196 6.22 8.97 2.97
N VAL A 197 4.93 8.91 2.61
CA VAL A 197 4.47 8.13 1.46
C VAL A 197 5.16 8.61 0.19
N THR A 198 5.73 7.69 -0.58
CA THR A 198 6.54 8.00 -1.77
C THR A 198 5.74 8.03 -3.08
N THR A 199 4.58 7.37 -3.12
CA THR A 199 3.74 7.23 -4.32
C THR A 199 2.26 7.36 -3.98
N THR A 200 1.46 7.78 -4.96
CA THR A 200 0.00 7.86 -4.80
C THR A 200 -0.62 6.51 -5.12
N ILE A 201 -1.65 6.11 -4.38
CA ILE A 201 -2.39 4.87 -4.61
C ILE A 201 -3.86 5.21 -4.84
N MET A 202 -4.40 4.81 -5.98
CA MET A 202 -5.76 5.10 -6.40
C MET A 202 -6.55 3.81 -6.62
N ALA A 203 -7.85 3.83 -6.31
CA ALA A 203 -8.74 2.71 -6.62
C ALA A 203 -9.00 2.63 -8.13
N SER A 204 -8.57 1.56 -8.79
CA SER A 204 -8.81 1.32 -10.22
C SER A 204 -10.12 0.56 -10.50
N GLU A 205 -10.80 0.12 -9.44
CA GLU A 205 -12.21 -0.29 -9.42
C GLU A 205 -12.81 -0.09 -8.01
N PRO A 206 -14.13 -0.25 -7.78
CA PRO A 206 -14.69 -0.21 -6.42
C PRO A 206 -13.98 -1.17 -5.48
N THR A 207 -13.32 -0.62 -4.46
CA THR A 207 -12.32 -1.33 -3.66
C THR A 207 -12.66 -1.27 -2.18
N LYS A 208 -12.57 -2.42 -1.51
CA LYS A 208 -12.68 -2.53 -0.05
C LYS A 208 -11.33 -2.91 0.51
N VAL A 209 -10.89 -2.14 1.51
CA VAL A 209 -9.65 -2.40 2.22
C VAL A 209 -9.90 -2.61 3.71
N ALA A 210 -9.05 -3.43 4.33
CA ALA A 210 -8.89 -3.46 5.77
C ALA A 210 -7.69 -2.57 6.12
N ALA A 211 -7.94 -1.52 6.92
CA ALA A 211 -6.94 -0.56 7.35
C ALA A 211 -6.51 -0.83 8.80
N LEU A 212 -5.22 -0.65 9.06
CA LEU A 212 -4.61 -0.82 10.38
C LEU A 212 -3.68 0.35 10.69
N ASN A 213 -3.94 1.09 11.75
CA ASN A 213 -3.10 2.23 12.15
C ASN A 213 -1.71 1.78 12.65
N HIS A 214 -0.76 2.72 12.69
CA HIS A 214 0.62 2.48 13.09
C HIS A 214 0.77 1.72 14.43
N LYS A 215 0.00 2.06 15.46
CA LYS A 215 0.10 1.42 16.79
C LYS A 215 -0.42 -0.01 16.77
N ASN A 216 -1.57 -0.23 16.13
CA ASN A 216 -2.12 -1.57 15.97
C ASN A 216 -1.22 -2.41 15.08
N PHE A 217 -0.60 -1.83 14.05
CA PHE A 217 0.39 -2.51 13.21
C PHE A 217 1.58 -3.00 14.03
N ARG A 218 2.20 -2.13 14.84
CA ARG A 218 3.28 -2.53 15.76
C ARG A 218 2.84 -3.62 16.75
N HIS A 219 1.62 -3.50 17.28
CA HIS A 219 1.06 -4.50 18.19
C HIS A 219 0.93 -5.87 17.52
N ILE A 220 0.36 -5.95 16.32
CA ILE A 220 0.19 -7.23 15.62
C ILE A 220 1.54 -7.84 15.24
N LEU A 221 2.54 -7.03 14.90
CA LEU A 221 3.89 -7.53 14.61
C LEU A 221 4.51 -8.15 15.86
N THR A 222 4.34 -7.53 17.03
CA THR A 222 4.88 -8.07 18.29
C THR A 222 4.12 -9.33 18.73
N ARG A 223 2.81 -9.34 18.54
CA ARG A 223 1.95 -10.47 18.92
C ARG A 223 2.09 -11.67 18.00
N PHE A 224 2.27 -11.45 16.70
CA PHE A 224 2.31 -12.48 15.67
C PHE A 224 3.64 -12.43 14.88
N PRO A 225 4.71 -13.08 15.37
CA PRO A 225 6.01 -13.10 14.70
C PRO A 225 5.96 -13.61 13.24
N ALA A 226 5.01 -14.50 12.92
CA ALA A 226 4.80 -14.98 11.55
C ALA A 226 4.49 -13.83 10.57
N LEU A 227 3.73 -12.82 11.00
CA LEU A 227 3.45 -11.65 10.19
C LEU A 227 4.70 -10.81 9.96
N GLN A 228 5.61 -10.70 10.94
CA GLN A 228 6.89 -10.02 10.75
C GLN A 228 7.69 -10.65 9.60
N VAL A 229 7.82 -11.98 9.61
CA VAL A 229 8.53 -12.72 8.56
C VAL A 229 7.89 -12.50 7.20
N PHE A 230 6.55 -12.47 7.13
CA PHE A 230 5.83 -12.13 5.91
C PHE A 230 6.19 -10.73 5.40
N PHE A 231 6.11 -9.70 6.26
CA PHE A 231 6.43 -8.33 5.86
C PHE A 231 7.89 -8.18 5.41
N TYR A 232 8.83 -8.88 6.06
CA TYR A 232 10.22 -8.92 5.59
C TYR A 232 10.33 -9.50 4.18
N LYS A 233 9.67 -10.64 3.91
CA LYS A 233 9.67 -11.25 2.57
C LYS A 233 8.99 -10.35 1.53
N LEU A 234 7.91 -9.68 1.90
CA LEU A 234 7.21 -8.73 1.04
C LEU A 234 8.13 -7.57 0.65
N LEU A 235 8.79 -6.93 1.62
CA LEU A 235 9.73 -5.84 1.37
C LEU A 235 10.92 -6.28 0.51
N VAL A 236 11.50 -7.45 0.79
CA VAL A 236 12.59 -8.02 -0.02
C VAL A 236 12.12 -8.22 -1.47
N SER A 237 10.93 -8.80 -1.66
CA SER A 237 10.37 -9.03 -3.00
C SER A 237 10.11 -7.71 -3.75
N ARG A 238 9.66 -6.67 -3.04
CA ARG A 238 9.48 -5.31 -3.61
C ARG A 238 10.80 -4.69 -4.02
N ILE A 239 11.82 -4.76 -3.17
CA ILE A 239 13.16 -4.25 -3.49
C ILE A 239 13.74 -4.98 -4.71
N ILE A 240 13.59 -6.30 -4.78
CA ILE A 240 14.03 -7.08 -5.95
C ILE A 240 13.31 -6.63 -7.22
N LYS A 241 11.98 -6.46 -7.18
CA LYS A 241 11.21 -5.94 -8.34
C LYS A 241 11.68 -4.55 -8.78
N ILE A 242 11.84 -3.61 -7.83
CA ILE A 242 12.30 -2.25 -8.12
C ILE A 242 13.72 -2.29 -8.70
N ASN A 243 14.62 -3.08 -8.11
CA ASN A 243 15.99 -3.21 -8.58
C ASN A 243 16.06 -3.90 -9.94
N LEU A 244 15.20 -4.87 -10.24
CA LEU A 244 15.10 -5.48 -11.56
C LEU A 244 14.59 -4.48 -12.59
N GLN A 245 13.55 -3.70 -12.28
CA GLN A 245 13.09 -2.60 -13.15
C GLN A 245 14.23 -1.60 -13.44
N ARG A 246 14.98 -1.19 -12.41
CA ARG A 246 16.15 -0.31 -12.56
C ARG A 246 17.30 -0.98 -13.31
N ALA A 247 17.53 -2.27 -13.11
CA ALA A 247 18.54 -3.03 -13.83
C ALA A 247 18.16 -3.22 -15.30
N GLU A 248 16.88 -3.36 -15.64
CA GLU A 248 16.40 -3.33 -17.01
C GLU A 248 16.56 -1.93 -17.64
N GLU A 249 16.42 -0.86 -16.87
CA GLU A 249 16.73 0.51 -17.32
C GLU A 249 18.25 0.72 -17.53
N LEU A 250 19.10 0.14 -16.67
CA LEU A 250 20.56 0.29 -16.73
C LEU A 250 21.25 -0.69 -17.70
N SER A 251 20.71 -1.88 -17.92
CA SER A 251 21.39 -2.96 -18.65
C SER A 251 21.44 -2.74 -20.17
N SER A 252 20.55 -1.91 -20.72
CA SER A 252 20.49 -1.66 -22.15
C SER A 252 21.43 -0.56 -22.63
N GLY A 253 21.74 0.41 -21.76
CA GLY A 253 22.47 1.63 -22.12
C GLY A 253 21.80 2.47 -23.23
N MET A 254 20.62 2.08 -23.71
CA MET A 254 19.86 2.73 -24.76
C MET A 254 18.43 2.99 -24.26
N VAL A 255 18.32 4.03 -23.44
CA VAL A 255 17.06 4.64 -22.98
C VAL A 255 17.16 6.14 -23.24
N GLY A 256 16.10 6.76 -23.74
CA GLY A 256 16.08 8.19 -24.04
C GLY A 256 14.76 8.65 -24.64
N GLN A 257 14.75 9.87 -25.16
CA GLN A 257 13.64 10.45 -25.90
C GLN A 257 13.92 10.39 -27.41
N LEU A 258 12.88 10.17 -28.22
CA LEU A 258 12.98 10.20 -29.68
C LEU A 258 13.23 11.61 -30.24
N ASP A 259 13.03 12.64 -29.42
CA ASP A 259 13.39 14.02 -29.75
C ASP A 259 14.92 14.21 -29.83
N ASP A 260 15.69 13.37 -29.14
CA ASP A 260 17.16 13.45 -29.07
C ASP A 260 17.84 12.53 -30.12
N ILE A 261 17.18 11.44 -30.50
CA ILE A 261 17.70 10.43 -31.43
C ILE A 261 16.54 9.78 -32.19
N SER A 262 16.65 9.76 -33.52
CA SER A 262 15.61 9.21 -34.37
C SER A 262 15.52 7.68 -34.26
N VAL A 263 14.34 7.12 -34.55
CA VAL A 263 14.15 5.67 -34.64
C VAL A 263 15.10 5.04 -35.67
N VAL A 264 15.38 5.75 -36.77
CA VAL A 264 16.34 5.34 -37.82
C VAL A 264 17.73 5.15 -37.22
N GLU A 265 18.25 6.14 -36.51
CA GLU A 265 19.57 6.08 -35.85
C GLU A 265 19.63 4.98 -34.80
N LEU A 266 18.57 4.82 -34.00
CA LEU A 266 18.47 3.73 -33.02
C LEU A 266 18.58 2.35 -33.69
N CYS A 267 17.81 2.14 -34.76
CA CYS A 267 17.84 0.89 -35.51
C CYS A 267 19.23 0.64 -36.12
N GLN A 268 19.87 1.67 -36.68
CA GLN A 268 21.22 1.57 -37.23
C GLN A 268 22.26 1.24 -36.15
N MET A 269 22.18 1.87 -34.97
CA MET A 269 23.06 1.57 -33.85
C MET A 269 22.88 0.12 -33.36
N ILE A 270 21.64 -0.37 -33.26
CA ILE A 270 21.35 -1.74 -32.84
C ILE A 270 21.89 -2.75 -33.87
N ASN A 271 21.67 -2.50 -35.16
CA ASN A 271 22.17 -3.33 -36.26
C ASN A 271 23.71 -3.34 -36.33
N ALA A 272 24.35 -2.16 -36.30
CA ALA A 272 25.81 -2.04 -36.37
C ALA A 272 26.53 -2.72 -35.19
N ASN A 273 25.90 -2.75 -34.01
CA ASN A 273 26.42 -3.42 -32.82
C ASN A 273 25.92 -4.88 -32.67
N GLN A 274 25.20 -5.41 -33.67
CA GLN A 274 24.65 -6.77 -33.69
C GLN A 274 23.90 -7.14 -32.39
N LYS A 275 23.16 -6.18 -31.82
CA LYS A 275 22.47 -6.40 -30.55
C LYS A 275 21.25 -7.31 -30.75
N THR A 276 21.04 -8.23 -29.80
CA THR A 276 19.84 -9.07 -29.71
C THR A 276 18.96 -8.59 -28.57
N GLY A 277 17.69 -8.30 -28.84
CA GLY A 277 16.78 -7.72 -27.87
C GLY A 277 15.54 -7.12 -28.53
N TYR A 278 14.81 -6.29 -27.81
CA TYR A 278 13.67 -5.57 -28.37
C TYR A 278 13.70 -4.08 -28.00
N LEU A 279 13.40 -3.21 -28.97
CA LEU A 279 13.22 -1.78 -28.82
C LEU A 279 11.74 -1.49 -28.59
N LYS A 280 11.42 -0.97 -27.40
CA LYS A 280 10.10 -0.43 -27.05
C LYS A 280 10.09 1.07 -27.25
N ILE A 281 9.00 1.58 -27.81
CA ILE A 281 8.76 3.00 -27.99
C ILE A 281 7.35 3.31 -27.47
N GLU A 282 7.24 4.31 -26.60
CA GLU A 282 5.99 4.74 -25.97
C GLU A 282 5.73 6.20 -26.35
N TYR A 283 4.56 6.50 -26.92
CA TYR A 283 4.16 7.85 -27.32
C TYR A 283 2.67 8.06 -27.01
N GLY A 284 2.39 8.94 -26.05
CA GLY A 284 1.03 9.11 -25.53
C GLY A 284 0.51 7.83 -24.86
N MET A 285 -0.60 7.29 -25.35
CA MET A 285 -1.17 6.00 -24.88
C MET A 285 -0.77 4.81 -25.77
N ASP A 286 -0.11 5.07 -26.90
CA ASP A 286 0.22 4.06 -27.89
C ASP A 286 1.64 3.52 -27.68
N ARG A 287 1.87 2.29 -28.17
CA ARG A 287 3.13 1.57 -27.98
C ARG A 287 3.55 0.90 -29.27
N ALA A 288 4.85 0.95 -29.53
CA ALA A 288 5.49 0.25 -30.63
C ALA A 288 6.61 -0.67 -30.12
N LEU A 289 6.84 -1.75 -30.85
CA LEU A 289 7.84 -2.77 -30.52
C LEU A 289 8.59 -3.18 -31.79
N ILE A 290 9.92 -3.26 -31.71
CA ILE A 290 10.77 -3.86 -32.75
C ILE A 290 11.67 -4.90 -32.08
N MET A 291 11.70 -6.13 -32.59
CA MET A 291 12.56 -7.21 -32.10
C MET A 291 13.74 -7.41 -33.04
N PHE A 292 14.93 -7.53 -32.44
CA PHE A 292 16.20 -7.70 -33.12
C PHE A 292 16.89 -9.00 -32.69
N ASN A 293 17.38 -9.77 -33.65
CA ASN A 293 18.24 -10.92 -33.43
C ASN A 293 19.55 -10.74 -34.18
N GLU A 294 20.65 -10.60 -33.46
CA GLU A 294 21.99 -10.33 -34.01
C GLU A 294 22.01 -9.09 -34.93
N GLY A 295 21.23 -8.07 -34.57
CA GLY A 295 21.10 -6.82 -35.33
C GLY A 295 20.05 -6.84 -36.46
N GLU A 296 19.55 -8.01 -36.85
CA GLU A 296 18.50 -8.12 -37.88
C GLU A 296 17.10 -8.06 -37.26
N ILE A 297 16.14 -7.49 -38.00
CA ILE A 297 14.77 -7.32 -37.49
C ILE A 297 13.98 -8.62 -37.74
N VAL A 298 13.46 -9.20 -36.67
CA VAL A 298 12.65 -10.44 -36.72
C VAL A 298 11.17 -10.19 -36.45
N HIS A 299 10.81 -9.02 -35.92
CA HIS A 299 9.43 -8.63 -35.70
C HIS A 299 9.30 -7.13 -35.49
N ALA A 300 8.16 -6.55 -35.89
CA ALA A 300 7.76 -5.20 -35.53
C ALA A 300 6.25 -5.15 -35.35
N GLU A 301 5.77 -4.33 -34.42
CA GLU A 301 4.36 -4.20 -34.06
C GLU A 301 4.06 -2.76 -33.61
N ILE A 302 2.96 -2.20 -34.09
CA ILE A 302 2.44 -0.87 -33.74
C ILE A 302 0.93 -0.85 -33.98
N ASP A 303 0.15 -0.50 -32.95
CA ASP A 303 -1.32 -0.57 -32.97
C ASP A 303 -1.83 -1.96 -33.42
N GLU A 304 -2.56 -2.04 -34.53
CA GLU A 304 -3.05 -3.28 -35.16
C GLU A 304 -2.15 -3.78 -36.31
N LEU A 305 -1.02 -3.11 -36.57
CA LEU A 305 -0.08 -3.48 -37.64
C LEU A 305 1.04 -4.35 -37.11
N ALA A 306 1.47 -5.33 -37.91
CA ALA A 306 2.63 -6.18 -37.64
C ALA A 306 3.51 -6.36 -38.88
N GLY A 307 4.78 -6.69 -38.67
CA GLY A 307 5.75 -6.97 -39.74
C GLY A 307 6.33 -5.72 -40.40
N GLN A 308 6.60 -5.77 -41.70
CA GLN A 308 7.28 -4.68 -42.41
C GLN A 308 6.48 -3.37 -42.39
N GLU A 309 5.16 -3.43 -42.57
CA GLU A 309 4.32 -2.23 -42.55
C GLU A 309 4.27 -1.57 -41.16
N ALA A 310 4.32 -2.38 -40.09
CA ALA A 310 4.51 -1.85 -38.75
C ALA A 310 5.85 -1.15 -38.62
N PHE A 311 6.94 -1.79 -39.07
CA PHE A 311 8.27 -1.20 -39.03
C PHE A 311 8.34 0.16 -39.74
N PHE A 312 7.78 0.27 -40.95
CA PHE A 312 7.76 1.55 -41.68
C PHE A 312 7.00 2.64 -40.94
N ARG A 313 5.86 2.32 -40.33
CA ARG A 313 5.09 3.29 -39.52
C ARG A 313 5.81 3.71 -38.23
N ILE A 314 6.60 2.80 -37.64
CA ILE A 314 7.41 3.10 -36.46
C ILE A 314 8.56 4.07 -36.81
N LEU A 315 9.14 3.98 -38.01
CA LEU A 315 10.20 4.91 -38.46
C LEU A 315 9.72 6.36 -38.55
N CYS A 316 8.40 6.58 -38.73
CA CYS A 316 7.80 7.91 -38.78
C CYS A 316 7.55 8.56 -37.42
N GLN A 317 7.85 7.87 -36.31
CA GLN A 317 7.62 8.45 -34.97
C GLN A 317 8.73 9.44 -34.63
N SER A 318 8.34 10.69 -34.39
CA SER A 318 9.25 11.81 -34.11
C SER A 318 9.20 12.29 -32.66
N GLY A 319 8.68 11.47 -31.74
CA GLY A 319 8.55 11.83 -30.33
C GLY A 319 8.14 10.63 -29.48
N GLY A 320 8.35 10.73 -28.17
CA GLY A 320 8.10 9.65 -27.22
C GLY A 320 9.37 9.04 -26.64
N ARG A 321 9.18 8.14 -25.66
CA ARG A 321 10.28 7.53 -24.92
C ARG A 321 10.62 6.18 -25.52
N PHE A 322 11.91 5.90 -25.69
CA PHE A 322 12.38 4.59 -26.13
C PHE A 322 13.17 3.87 -25.04
N LYS A 323 13.12 2.54 -25.09
CA LYS A 323 13.92 1.64 -24.26
C LYS A 323 14.25 0.39 -25.06
N PHE A 324 15.54 0.13 -25.28
CA PHE A 324 15.97 -1.19 -25.73
C PHE A 324 16.06 -2.12 -24.52
N VAL A 325 15.75 -3.41 -24.68
CA VAL A 325 15.92 -4.43 -23.64
C VAL A 325 16.71 -5.60 -24.22
N ASN A 326 17.77 -6.01 -23.54
CA ASN A 326 18.65 -7.07 -24.01
C ASN A 326 17.98 -8.44 -23.90
N GLY A 327 18.21 -9.26 -24.93
CA GLY A 327 17.79 -10.65 -24.96
C GLY A 327 16.39 -10.85 -25.56
N LEU A 328 16.21 -12.02 -26.16
CA LEU A 328 14.96 -12.52 -26.71
C LEU A 328 14.63 -13.87 -26.07
N SER A 329 13.33 -14.18 -25.98
CA SER A 329 12.85 -15.50 -25.58
C SER A 329 13.34 -16.58 -26.58
N ALA A 330 13.37 -17.83 -26.16
CA ALA A 330 13.79 -18.93 -27.04
C ALA A 330 12.88 -19.07 -28.28
N ALA A 331 11.59 -18.72 -28.16
CA ALA A 331 10.66 -18.71 -29.28
C ALA A 331 10.96 -17.56 -30.25
N ASP A 332 11.29 -16.37 -29.75
CA ASP A 332 11.53 -15.20 -30.58
C ASP A 332 12.88 -15.23 -31.30
N ARG A 333 13.88 -15.95 -30.76
CA ARG A 333 15.17 -16.18 -31.44
C ARG A 333 15.04 -17.04 -32.70
N ASN A 334 14.01 -17.87 -32.78
CA ASN A 334 13.77 -18.77 -33.92
C ASN A 334 12.88 -18.13 -34.99
N ARG A 335 12.50 -16.85 -34.84
CA ARG A 335 11.74 -16.13 -35.86
C ARG A 335 12.62 -15.82 -37.07
N ASP A 336 12.04 -15.92 -38.25
CA ASP A 336 12.69 -15.50 -39.49
C ASP A 336 12.84 -13.98 -39.53
N VAL A 337 13.91 -13.52 -40.17
CA VAL A 337 14.14 -12.11 -40.45
C VAL A 337 13.05 -11.62 -41.38
N ILE A 338 12.36 -10.53 -41.01
CA ILE A 338 11.21 -10.04 -41.79
C ILE A 338 11.62 -9.35 -43.09
N GLY A 339 12.89 -8.99 -43.26
CA GLY A 339 13.46 -8.41 -44.46
C GLY A 339 14.90 -7.94 -44.24
N GLY A 340 15.67 -7.76 -45.31
CA GLY A 340 17.05 -7.26 -45.19
C GLY A 340 17.09 -5.86 -44.61
N PHE A 341 17.80 -5.66 -43.49
CA PHE A 341 17.78 -4.42 -42.72
C PHE A 341 17.95 -3.14 -43.57
N MET A 342 19.01 -3.07 -44.38
CA MET A 342 19.29 -1.88 -45.21
C MET A 342 18.21 -1.62 -46.27
N ALA A 343 17.62 -2.67 -46.84
CA ALA A 343 16.55 -2.51 -47.82
C ALA A 343 15.28 -1.96 -47.17
N MET A 344 14.91 -2.47 -45.99
CA MET A 344 13.77 -1.96 -45.23
C MET A 344 13.99 -0.52 -44.77
N LEU A 345 15.20 -0.18 -44.32
CA LEU A 345 15.50 1.16 -43.85
C LEU A 345 15.43 2.19 -44.99
N MET A 346 15.99 1.88 -46.17
CA MET A 346 15.88 2.76 -47.34
C MET A 346 14.43 2.92 -47.83
N GLU A 347 13.66 1.83 -47.86
CA GLU A 347 12.24 1.89 -48.24
C GLU A 347 11.44 2.75 -47.25
N GLY A 348 11.67 2.59 -45.95
CA GLY A 348 11.05 3.40 -44.91
C GLY A 348 11.40 4.89 -45.02
N MET A 349 12.69 5.22 -45.24
CA MET A 349 13.12 6.61 -45.44
C MET A 349 12.53 7.23 -46.70
N LYS A 350 12.43 6.48 -47.80
CA LYS A 350 11.80 6.98 -49.02
C LYS A 350 10.32 7.32 -48.78
N ARG A 351 9.59 6.47 -48.06
CA ARG A 351 8.18 6.72 -47.70
C ARG A 351 8.02 7.93 -46.78
N LEU A 352 9.01 8.22 -45.93
CA LEU A 352 9.05 9.44 -45.11
C LEU A 352 9.15 10.69 -45.97
N ASP A 353 10.12 10.71 -46.89
CA ASP A 353 10.33 11.84 -47.80
C ASP A 353 9.09 12.09 -48.67
N ASP A 354 8.48 11.03 -49.21
CA ASP A 354 7.26 11.10 -50.04
C ASP A 354 6.01 11.57 -49.26
N SER A 355 6.04 11.56 -47.92
CA SER A 355 4.92 12.00 -47.06
C SER A 355 5.03 13.45 -46.57
N HIS A 356 6.15 14.11 -46.85
CA HIS A 356 6.43 15.51 -46.49
C HIS A 356 6.33 16.50 -47.68
N ASP A 357 6.09 16.00 -48.90
CA ASP A 357 5.63 16.75 -50.08
C ASP A 357 4.10 16.74 -50.18
#